data_AF-A0A454JJX6-F1
#
_entry.id   AF-A0A454JJX6-F1
#
_cell.length_a   1.000
_cell.length_b   1.000
_cell.length_c   1.000
_cell.angle_alpha   90.00
_cell.angle_beta   90.00
_cell.angle_gamma   90.00
#
_symmetry.space_group_name_H-M   'P 1'
#
loop_
_entity.id
_entity.type
_entity.pdbx_description
1 polymer ?
#
loop_
_entity_poly.entity_id
_entity_poly.type
_entity_poly.pdbx_seq_one_letter_code
_entity_poly.pdbx_strand_id
1 'polypeptide(L)'
;MSSVVGRIIAAFQSVAADIKSLRQIAPTCLVNFNGSGSTPTIRWGYNVASITKVSTGRYRVNFTTQMANINYVVAGSPTSAGLTDANGIVRARGGGMTVDYVEIVTGPGGVTSLSDYDTISVM
;
A
#
# COMPACT_ATOMS: atom_id res chain seq x y z
N MET A 1 37.78 29.20 13.43
CA MET A 1 37.16 28.60 12.23
C MET A 1 35.99 27.65 12.54
N SER A 2 35.47 27.59 13.78
CA SER A 2 34.46 26.59 14.19
C SER A 2 32.99 27.06 14.23
N SER A 3 32.70 28.36 14.07
CA SER A 3 31.32 28.87 14.26
C SER A 3 30.45 28.82 13.00
N VAL A 4 31.04 28.96 11.80
CA VAL A 4 30.28 28.95 10.54
C VAL A 4 30.02 27.52 10.06
N VAL A 5 31.06 26.68 10.07
CA VAL A 5 30.96 25.26 9.68
C VAL A 5 29.97 24.51 10.57
N GLY A 6 29.99 24.75 11.89
CA GLY A 6 29.04 24.14 12.82
C GLY A 6 27.58 24.53 12.55
N ARG A 7 27.33 25.81 12.22
CA ARG A 7 25.99 26.30 11.86
C ARG A 7 25.49 25.72 10.54
N ILE A 8 26.37 25.57 9.56
CA ILE A 8 26.05 24.93 8.28
C ILE A 8 25.68 23.46 8.50
N ILE A 9 26.47 22.72 9.28
CA ILE A 9 26.19 21.31 9.60
C ILE A 9 24.84 21.17 10.33
N ALA A 10 24.57 22.00 11.33
CA ALA A 10 23.31 21.98 12.07
C ALA A 10 22.10 22.26 11.16
N ALA A 11 22.22 23.21 10.23
CA ALA A 11 21.16 23.50 9.27
C ALA A 11 20.89 22.34 8.30
N PHE A 12 21.94 21.64 7.83
CA PHE A 12 21.76 20.44 7.01
C PHE A 12 21.08 19.30 7.78
N GLN A 13 21.42 19.13 9.06
CA GLN A 13 20.80 18.11 9.90
C GLN A 13 19.32 18.41 10.18
N SER A 14 18.96 19.67 10.44
CA SER A 14 17.55 20.04 10.65
C SER A 14 16.72 19.82 9.38
N VAL A 15 17.24 20.23 8.22
CA VAL A 15 16.57 19.98 6.93
C VAL A 15 16.41 18.49 6.65
N ALA A 16 17.42 17.66 6.95
CA ALA A 16 17.33 16.21 6.78
C ALA A 16 16.26 15.59 7.71
N ALA A 17 16.13 16.09 8.94
CA ALA A 17 15.10 15.67 9.88
C ALA A 17 13.69 16.08 9.41
N ASP A 18 13.54 17.28 8.86
CA ASP A 18 12.28 17.78 8.31
C ASP A 18 11.85 16.95 7.09
N ILE A 19 12.77 16.66 6.16
CA ILE A 19 12.51 15.79 4.99
C ILE A 19 12.06 14.40 5.44
N LYS A 20 12.68 13.85 6.49
CA LYS A 20 12.30 12.54 7.04
C LYS A 20 10.90 12.56 7.67
N SER A 21 10.56 13.64 8.37
CA SER A 21 9.27 13.82 9.04
C SER A 21 8.12 13.99 8.02
N LEU A 22 8.37 14.64 6.89
CA LEU A 22 7.38 14.73 5.79
C LEU A 22 6.97 13.35 5.24
N ARG A 23 7.88 12.37 5.24
CA ARG A 23 7.59 11.00 4.78
C ARG A 23 6.76 10.18 5.77
N GLN A 24 6.55 10.66 7.00
CA GLN A 24 5.79 9.93 8.01
C GLN A 24 4.27 10.12 7.89
N ILE A 25 3.84 11.21 7.25
CA ILE A 25 2.41 11.55 7.09
C ILE A 25 1.84 11.00 5.76
N ALA A 26 2.69 10.77 4.76
CA ALA A 26 2.29 10.20 3.48
C ALA A 26 2.22 8.67 3.52
N PRO A 27 1.27 8.02 2.82
CA PRO A 27 1.26 6.58 2.69
C PRO A 27 2.56 6.10 2.04
N THR A 28 3.19 5.10 2.64
CA THR A 28 4.48 4.55 2.17
C THR A 28 4.32 3.61 0.97
N CYS A 29 3.08 3.22 0.66
CA CYS A 29 2.66 2.50 -0.53
C CYS A 29 1.25 2.97 -0.91
N LEU A 30 0.94 3.09 -2.20
CA LEU A 30 -0.43 3.25 -2.67
C LEU A 30 -0.61 2.53 -4.00
N VAL A 31 -1.78 1.95 -4.25
CA VAL A 31 -2.06 1.32 -5.53
C VAL A 31 -3.55 1.38 -5.89
N ASN A 32 -3.84 1.67 -7.14
CA ASN A 32 -5.12 1.45 -7.80
C ASN A 32 -4.92 0.46 -8.94
N PHE A 33 -5.67 -0.64 -8.94
CA PHE A 33 -5.54 -1.67 -9.95
C PHE A 33 -6.89 -2.32 -10.28
N ASN A 34 -6.93 -2.99 -11.43
CA ASN A 34 -8.03 -3.87 -11.79
C ASN A 34 -7.80 -5.27 -11.23
N GLY A 35 -8.70 -5.73 -10.36
CA GLY A 35 -8.66 -7.06 -9.76
C GLY A 35 -9.49 -8.13 -10.51
N SER A 36 -10.31 -7.72 -11.49
CA SER A 36 -11.08 -8.64 -12.33
C SER A 36 -10.19 -9.24 -13.44
N GLY A 37 -10.18 -10.57 -13.55
CA GLY A 37 -9.29 -11.33 -14.43
C GLY A 37 -8.12 -12.02 -13.74
N SER A 38 -7.34 -12.80 -14.49
CA SER A 38 -6.25 -13.63 -13.93
C SER A 38 -4.99 -12.84 -13.58
N THR A 39 -4.76 -11.72 -14.27
CA THR A 39 -3.59 -10.86 -14.08
C THR A 39 -4.05 -9.45 -13.71
N PRO A 40 -3.74 -8.97 -12.50
CA PRO A 40 -4.11 -7.62 -12.09
C PRO A 40 -3.33 -6.57 -12.87
N THR A 41 -4.02 -5.53 -13.36
CA THR A 41 -3.40 -4.42 -14.09
C THR A 41 -3.34 -3.19 -13.19
N ILE A 42 -2.12 -2.72 -12.89
CA ILE A 42 -1.90 -1.48 -12.12
C ILE A 42 -2.30 -0.29 -13.00
N ARG A 43 -3.22 0.53 -12.51
CA ARG A 43 -3.63 1.79 -13.16
C ARG A 43 -2.82 2.97 -12.64
N TRP A 44 -2.50 2.96 -11.36
CA TRP A 44 -1.62 3.94 -10.70
C TRP A 44 -1.07 3.33 -9.39
N GLY A 45 0.15 3.65 -8.98
CA GLY A 45 0.67 3.30 -7.66
C GLY A 45 2.01 3.95 -7.32
N TYR A 46 2.26 4.14 -6.02
CA TYR A 46 3.54 4.56 -5.46
C TYR A 46 4.12 3.43 -4.62
N ASN A 47 5.41 3.18 -4.78
CA ASN A 47 6.13 2.10 -4.10
C ASN A 47 5.59 0.67 -4.39
N VAL A 48 5.14 0.41 -5.62
CA VAL A 48 4.57 -0.89 -6.01
C VAL A 48 5.35 -1.43 -7.21
N ALA A 49 6.03 -2.55 -7.04
CA ALA A 49 6.79 -3.21 -8.10
C ALA A 49 5.87 -4.08 -8.98
N SER A 50 4.94 -4.81 -8.35
CA SER A 50 3.99 -5.67 -9.05
C SER A 50 2.83 -6.06 -8.14
N ILE A 51 1.76 -6.55 -8.75
CA ILE A 51 0.68 -7.25 -8.05
C ILE A 51 0.59 -8.67 -8.58
N THR A 52 0.61 -9.64 -7.66
CA THR A 52 0.36 -11.05 -7.97
C THR A 52 -1.01 -11.43 -7.43
N LYS A 53 -1.90 -11.93 -8.30
CA LYS A 53 -3.14 -12.57 -7.84
C LYS A 53 -2.83 -13.97 -7.32
N VAL A 54 -3.12 -14.23 -6.05
CA VAL A 54 -2.86 -15.53 -5.40
C VAL A 54 -4.07 -16.46 -5.54
N SER A 55 -5.26 -15.91 -5.40
CA SER A 55 -6.56 -16.57 -5.62
C SER A 55 -7.63 -15.50 -5.83
N THR A 56 -8.87 -15.89 -6.08
CA THR A 56 -10.01 -14.95 -6.11
C THR A 56 -10.03 -14.08 -4.84
N GLY A 57 -10.11 -12.76 -5.03
CA GLY A 57 -10.11 -11.77 -3.96
C GLY A 57 -8.87 -11.76 -3.07
N ARG A 58 -7.73 -12.34 -3.49
CA ARG A 58 -6.47 -12.31 -2.74
C ARG A 58 -5.32 -11.88 -3.63
N TYR A 59 -4.67 -10.79 -3.25
CA TYR A 59 -3.63 -10.15 -4.03
C TYR A 59 -2.40 -9.89 -3.16
N ARG A 60 -1.21 -10.15 -3.72
CA ARG A 60 0.07 -9.75 -3.14
C ARG A 60 0.55 -8.49 -3.84
N VAL A 61 0.74 -7.42 -3.09
CA VAL A 61 1.33 -6.17 -3.55
C VAL A 61 2.80 -6.19 -3.16
N ASN A 62 3.70 -6.33 -4.14
CA ASN A 62 5.14 -6.34 -3.91
C ASN A 62 5.66 -4.89 -3.97
N PHE A 63 6.49 -4.50 -3.01
CA PHE A 63 7.01 -3.13 -2.93
C PHE A 63 8.25 -2.94 -3.81
N THR A 64 8.44 -1.72 -4.33
CA THR A 64 9.72 -1.36 -4.98
C THR A 64 10.83 -1.08 -3.98
N THR A 65 10.46 -0.53 -2.81
CA THR A 65 11.32 -0.15 -1.70
C THR A 65 10.73 -0.77 -0.44
N GLN A 66 11.56 -1.47 0.32
CA GLN A 66 11.12 -2.13 1.54
C GLN A 66 10.50 -1.13 2.54
N MET A 67 9.44 -1.57 3.20
CA MET A 67 8.85 -0.86 4.34
C MET A 67 9.84 -0.89 5.51
N ALA A 68 9.80 0.14 6.37
CA ALA A 68 10.74 0.24 7.49
C ALA A 68 10.60 -0.90 8.51
N ASN A 69 9.39 -1.45 8.68
CA ASN A 69 9.08 -2.60 9.52
C ASN A 69 7.70 -3.17 9.12
N ILE A 70 7.20 -4.17 9.85
CA ILE A 70 5.91 -4.82 9.60
C ILE A 70 4.71 -4.17 10.31
N ASN A 71 4.94 -3.16 11.15
CA ASN A 71 3.93 -2.47 11.95
C ASN A 71 3.32 -1.31 11.16
N TYR A 72 2.73 -1.61 10.01
CA TYR A 72 1.97 -0.66 9.20
C TYR A 72 0.48 -1.02 9.17
N VAL A 73 -0.33 -0.16 8.57
CA VAL A 73 -1.76 -0.39 8.37
C VAL A 73 -2.03 -0.56 6.88
N VAL A 74 -3.07 -1.32 6.54
CA VAL A 74 -3.61 -1.39 5.19
C VAL A 74 -4.98 -0.76 5.23
N ALA A 75 -5.17 0.31 4.47
CA ALA A 75 -6.47 0.95 4.29
C ALA A 75 -6.83 0.97 2.82
N GLY A 76 -8.08 0.68 2.49
CA GLY A 76 -8.48 0.64 1.10
C GLY A 76 -9.95 0.36 0.91
N SER A 77 -10.39 0.53 -0.32
CA SER A 77 -11.75 0.23 -0.73
C SER A 77 -11.73 -0.42 -2.10
N PRO A 78 -12.52 -1.49 -2.27
CA PRO A 78 -12.82 -2.03 -3.58
C PRO A 78 -14.22 -1.58 -4.05
N THR A 79 -14.37 -1.34 -5.34
CA THR A 79 -15.65 -1.05 -5.99
C THR A 79 -15.79 -1.87 -7.28
N SER A 80 -17.01 -2.22 -7.62
CA SER A 80 -17.36 -2.98 -8.82
C SER A 80 -18.52 -2.27 -9.53
N ALA A 81 -18.43 -2.15 -10.86
CA ALA A 81 -19.41 -1.37 -11.64
C ALA A 81 -20.71 -2.15 -11.92
N GLY A 82 -20.80 -3.43 -11.52
CA GLY A 82 -21.92 -4.30 -11.88
C GLY A 82 -22.21 -5.48 -10.96
N LEU A 83 -21.71 -5.48 -9.71
CA LEU A 83 -22.06 -6.52 -8.73
C LEU A 83 -23.09 -5.97 -7.74
N THR A 84 -23.97 -6.85 -7.25
CA THR A 84 -24.92 -6.55 -6.16
C THR A 84 -24.23 -6.14 -4.85
N ASP A 85 -22.91 -6.38 -4.75
CA ASP A 85 -22.05 -6.03 -3.61
C ASP A 85 -21.08 -4.91 -4.00
N ALA A 86 -21.60 -3.78 -4.49
CA ALA A 86 -20.81 -2.63 -4.97
C ALA A 86 -19.83 -2.05 -3.93
N ASN A 87 -20.00 -2.39 -2.64
CA ASN A 87 -19.15 -1.96 -1.54
C ASN A 87 -18.55 -3.19 -0.85
N GLY A 88 -17.30 -3.51 -1.16
CA GLY A 88 -16.53 -4.53 -0.45
C GLY A 88 -15.60 -3.93 0.60
N ILE A 89 -14.84 -4.80 1.25
CA ILE A 89 -13.75 -4.38 2.14
C ILE A 89 -12.39 -4.74 1.54
N VAL A 90 -11.37 -3.94 1.81
CA VAL A 90 -9.96 -4.34 1.69
C VAL A 90 -9.43 -4.51 3.10
N ARG A 91 -8.74 -5.62 3.36
CA ARG A 91 -7.99 -5.84 4.60
C ARG A 91 -6.71 -6.58 4.33
N ALA A 92 -5.73 -6.43 5.23
CA ALA A 92 -4.57 -7.30 5.25
C ALA A 92 -4.98 -8.75 5.58
N ARG A 93 -4.36 -9.72 4.92
CA ARG A 93 -4.44 -11.13 5.31
C ARG A 93 -3.67 -11.33 6.61
N GLY A 94 -4.18 -12.17 7.53
CA GLY A 94 -3.43 -12.57 8.72
C GLY A 94 -2.07 -13.20 8.34
N GLY A 95 -0.98 -12.66 8.88
CA GLY A 95 0.39 -13.08 8.52
C GLY A 95 0.83 -12.69 7.10
N GLY A 96 0.12 -11.76 6.44
CA GLY A 96 0.40 -11.29 5.08
C GLY A 96 1.17 -9.98 5.01
N MET A 97 1.58 -9.39 6.13
CA MET A 97 2.26 -8.10 6.18
C MET A 97 3.75 -8.32 6.41
N THR A 98 4.58 -7.91 5.44
CA THR A 98 6.04 -8.01 5.49
C THR A 98 6.69 -6.70 5.06
N VAL A 99 8.02 -6.61 5.14
CA VAL A 99 8.74 -5.43 4.63
C VAL A 99 8.86 -5.41 3.10
N ASP A 100 8.68 -6.55 2.43
CA ASP A 100 8.82 -6.70 0.97
C ASP A 100 7.50 -6.66 0.22
N TYR A 101 6.43 -7.12 0.86
CA TYR A 101 5.10 -7.18 0.29
C TYR A 101 4.02 -7.12 1.36
N VAL A 102 2.81 -6.79 0.91
CA VAL A 102 1.58 -7.01 1.66
C VAL A 102 0.62 -7.88 0.88
N GLU A 103 0.01 -8.86 1.55
CA GLU A 103 -1.12 -9.59 1.00
C GLU A 103 -2.43 -9.01 1.52
N ILE A 104 -3.24 -8.57 0.56
CA ILE A 104 -4.57 -8.03 0.79
C ILE A 104 -5.63 -9.05 0.37
N VAL A 105 -6.77 -8.98 1.02
CA VAL A 105 -7.95 -9.72 0.63
C VAL A 105 -9.13 -8.77 0.46
N THR A 106 -9.96 -9.07 -0.54
CA THR A 106 -11.18 -8.35 -0.87
C THR A 106 -12.38 -9.29 -0.84
N GLY A 107 -13.53 -8.76 -0.46
CA GLY A 107 -14.78 -9.51 -0.43
C GLY A 107 -15.94 -8.64 0.07
N PRO A 108 -17.19 -9.14 -0.04
CA PRO A 108 -18.36 -8.49 0.54
C PRO A 108 -18.22 -8.35 2.07
N GLY A 109 -18.98 -7.44 2.67
CA GLY A 109 -18.95 -7.21 4.11
C GLY A 109 -19.31 -8.48 4.90
N GLY A 110 -18.31 -9.10 5.55
CA GLY A 110 -18.45 -10.38 6.27
C GLY A 110 -17.52 -11.46 5.71
N VAL A 111 -16.47 -11.78 6.47
CA VAL A 111 -15.14 -12.23 5.99
C VAL A 111 -14.97 -13.71 5.60
N THR A 112 -15.98 -14.41 5.09
CA THR A 112 -15.81 -15.81 4.65
C THR A 112 -15.70 -16.00 3.15
N SER A 113 -16.18 -15.06 2.35
CA SER A 113 -16.15 -15.13 0.89
C SER A 113 -15.22 -14.05 0.33
N LEU A 114 -14.18 -14.47 -0.40
CA LEU A 114 -13.30 -13.54 -1.11
C LEU A 114 -13.79 -13.36 -2.55
N SER A 115 -13.81 -12.11 -3.00
CA SER A 115 -14.34 -11.73 -4.31
C SER A 115 -13.40 -10.75 -5.00
N ASP A 116 -13.34 -10.84 -6.32
CA ASP A 116 -12.63 -9.87 -7.15
C ASP A 116 -13.48 -8.60 -7.36
N TYR A 117 -12.81 -7.48 -7.55
CA TYR A 117 -13.44 -6.19 -7.85
C TYR A 117 -12.72 -5.51 -9.01
N ASP A 118 -13.47 -4.76 -9.82
CA ASP A 118 -12.92 -4.06 -10.99
C ASP A 118 -12.01 -2.91 -10.59
N THR A 119 -12.22 -2.31 -9.42
CA THR A 119 -11.39 -1.23 -8.90
C THR A 119 -11.02 -1.52 -7.47
N ILE A 120 -9.73 -1.68 -7.20
CA ILE A 120 -9.21 -1.86 -5.84
C ILE A 120 -8.19 -0.76 -5.59
N SER A 121 -8.45 0.08 -4.60
CA SER A 121 -7.54 1.14 -4.14
C SER A 121 -7.04 0.80 -2.74
N VAL A 122 -5.72 0.85 -2.54
CA VAL A 122 -5.07 0.52 -1.25
C VAL A 122 -3.99 1.54 -0.95
N MET A 123 -3.83 1.88 0.33
CA MET A 123 -2.75 2.67 0.91
C MET A 123 -2.28 2.09 2.25
#